data_AF-A0A6M3M6P4-F1
#
_entry.id   AF-A0A6M3M6P4-F1
#
_cell.length_a   1.000
_cell.length_b   1.000
_cell.length_c   1.000
_cell.angle_alpha   90.00
_cell.angle_beta   90.00
_cell.angle_gamma   90.00
#
_symmetry.space_group_name_H-M   'P 1'
#
loop_
_entity.id
_entity.type
_entity.pdbx_description
1 polymer ?
#
loop_
_entity_poly.entity_id
_entity_poly.type
_entity_poly.pdbx_seq_one_letter_code
_entity_poly.pdbx_strand_id
1 'polypeptide(L)'
;MLEIEKEIEITRELAPRAPEEQLGVYHLRRWTWFEKQAAVERASVIIDATRGLAQISTSNFYAEMLATVVRQVPDGIDWKIKFIKGGLDVDVGSILMQAGQEINGLTDEEREDFLSPSEPEKATPS
;
A
#
# COMPACT_ATOMS: atom_id res chain seq x y z
N MET A 1 16.86 6.54 -1.82
CA MET A 1 15.45 6.32 -1.47
C MET A 1 15.44 5.91 -0.01
N LEU A 2 14.95 6.77 0.89
CA LEU A 2 14.87 6.43 2.32
C LEU A 2 13.87 5.30 2.50
N GLU A 3 14.25 4.26 3.25
CA GLU A 3 13.33 3.21 3.66
C GLU A 3 12.36 3.81 4.68
N ILE A 4 11.11 4.02 4.27
CA ILE A 4 10.04 4.44 5.18
C ILE A 4 9.41 3.17 5.74
N GLU A 5 9.57 3.00 7.04
CA GLU A 5 9.00 1.89 7.81
C GLU A 5 8.02 2.41 8.85
N LYS A 6 7.02 1.59 9.17
CA LYS A 6 6.02 1.88 10.20
C LYS A 6 5.66 0.61 10.96
N GLU A 7 5.75 0.71 12.28
CA GLU A 7 5.25 -0.30 13.20
C GLU A 7 3.84 0.10 13.66
N ILE A 8 2.95 -0.89 13.77
CA ILE A 8 1.58 -0.70 14.26
C ILE A 8 1.23 -1.83 15.21
N GLU A 9 0.90 -1.47 16.44
CA GLU A 9 0.29 -2.40 17.38
C GLU A 9 -1.24 -2.32 17.26
N ILE A 10 -1.86 -3.44 16.89
CA ILE A 10 -3.31 -3.57 16.79
C ILE A 10 -3.80 -4.30 18.05
N THR A 11 -4.53 -3.58 18.90
CA THR A 11 -5.07 -4.08 20.17
C THR A 11 -6.55 -4.44 20.06
N ARG A 12 -7.07 -5.09 21.10
CA ARG A 12 -8.51 -5.37 21.26
C ARG A 12 -9.36 -4.09 21.28
N GLU A 13 -8.80 -2.97 21.72
CA GLU A 13 -9.51 -1.68 21.72
C GLU A 13 -9.69 -1.13 20.30
N LEU A 14 -8.66 -1.30 19.45
CA LEU A 14 -8.68 -0.87 18.05
C LEU A 14 -9.51 -1.81 17.16
N ALA A 15 -9.45 -3.12 17.42
CA ALA A 15 -10.19 -4.16 16.68
C ALA A 15 -10.92 -5.11 17.66
N PRO A 16 -12.10 -4.71 18.18
CA PRO A 16 -12.81 -5.45 19.23
C PRO A 16 -13.28 -6.83 18.81
N ARG A 17 -13.52 -7.04 17.51
CA ARG A 17 -14.08 -8.29 16.97
C ARG A 17 -13.07 -9.19 16.27
N ALA A 18 -11.84 -8.72 16.10
CA ALA A 18 -10.82 -9.48 15.39
C ALA A 18 -10.52 -10.84 16.07
N PRO A 19 -10.09 -11.86 15.35
CA PRO A 19 -9.48 -13.03 15.97
C PRO A 19 -8.25 -12.63 16.78
N GLU A 20 -8.01 -13.29 17.92
CA GLU A 20 -6.88 -12.97 18.80
C GLU A 20 -5.52 -13.17 18.12
N GLU A 21 -5.42 -14.17 17.24
CA GLU A 21 -4.27 -14.43 16.37
C GLU A 21 -3.94 -13.29 15.40
N GLN A 22 -4.89 -12.37 15.13
CA GLN A 22 -4.69 -11.21 14.25
C GLN A 22 -4.37 -9.93 15.01
N LEU A 23 -4.40 -9.95 16.34
CA LEU A 23 -3.94 -8.85 17.17
C LEU A 23 -2.43 -8.94 17.39
N GLY A 24 -1.80 -7.78 17.62
CA GLY A 24 -0.37 -7.69 17.88
C GLY A 24 0.33 -6.70 16.95
N VAL A 25 1.64 -6.88 16.81
CA VAL A 25 2.51 -5.93 16.10
C VAL A 25 2.67 -6.32 14.64
N TYR A 26 2.46 -5.33 13.77
CA TYR A 26 2.68 -5.41 12.34
C TYR A 26 3.77 -4.43 11.94
N HIS A 27 4.67 -4.85 11.06
CA HIS A 27 5.68 -3.97 10.47
C HIS A 27 5.41 -3.80 8.99
N LEU A 28 5.33 -2.55 8.56
CA LEU A 28 5.08 -2.17 7.19
C LEU A 28 6.28 -1.40 6.66
N ARG A 29 6.54 -1.55 5.35
CA ARG A 29 7.46 -0.70 4.61
C ARG A 29 6.80 -0.09 3.40
N ARG A 30 7.29 1.07 2.99
CA ARG A 30 6.95 1.64 1.70
C ARG A 30 7.34 0.68 0.58
N TRP A 31 6.44 0.50 -0.39
CA TRP A 31 6.76 -0.23 -1.60
C TRP A 31 7.61 0.61 -2.56
N THR A 32 8.41 -0.06 -3.37
CA THR A 32 9.10 0.60 -4.49
C THR A 32 8.11 0.92 -5.61
N TRP A 33 8.50 1.78 -6.54
CA TRP A 33 7.71 2.05 -7.74
C TRP A 33 7.39 0.78 -8.54
N PHE A 34 8.36 -0.13 -8.69
CA PHE A 34 8.17 -1.39 -9.41
C PHE A 34 7.16 -2.31 -8.74
N GLU A 35 7.22 -2.41 -7.41
CA GLU A 35 6.26 -3.18 -6.63
C GLU A 35 4.84 -2.62 -6.75
N LYS A 36 4.70 -1.29 -6.75
CA LYS A 36 3.42 -0.62 -7.03
C LYS A 36 2.89 -0.97 -8.43
N GLN A 37 3.72 -0.89 -9.47
CA GLN A 37 3.31 -1.24 -10.82
C GLN A 37 2.86 -2.71 -10.91
N ALA A 38 3.60 -3.62 -10.29
CA ALA A 38 3.26 -5.02 -10.26
C ALA A 38 1.94 -5.29 -9.51
N ALA A 39 1.66 -4.56 -8.43
CA ALA A 39 0.38 -4.63 -7.73
C ALA A 39 -0.79 -4.09 -8.58
N VAL A 40 -0.58 -2.98 -9.32
CA VAL A 40 -1.56 -2.47 -10.29
C VAL A 40 -1.85 -3.51 -11.36
N GLU A 41 -0.83 -4.09 -11.97
CA GLU A 41 -0.97 -5.12 -13.01
C GLU A 41 -1.77 -6.33 -12.51
N ARG A 42 -1.41 -6.89 -11.35
CA ARG A 42 -2.11 -8.05 -10.76
C ARG A 42 -3.55 -7.74 -10.34
N ALA A 43 -3.84 -6.49 -9.98
CA ALA A 43 -5.19 -6.06 -9.64
C ALA A 43 -6.04 -5.61 -10.86
N SER A 44 -5.43 -5.53 -12.04
CA SER A 44 -6.06 -5.07 -13.27
C SER A 44 -6.64 -6.23 -14.09
N VAL A 45 -7.74 -5.95 -14.78
CA VAL A 45 -8.30 -6.79 -15.84
C VAL A 45 -8.44 -5.95 -17.09
N ILE A 46 -7.91 -6.44 -18.22
CA ILE A 46 -8.09 -5.79 -19.51
C ILE A 46 -9.54 -6.00 -19.95
N ILE A 47 -10.28 -4.90 -20.14
CA ILE A 47 -11.65 -4.93 -20.64
C ILE A 47 -11.66 -4.84 -22.17
N ASP A 48 -10.81 -3.95 -22.71
CA ASP A 48 -10.69 -3.74 -24.16
C ASP A 48 -9.24 -3.38 -24.50
N ALA A 49 -8.51 -4.32 -25.09
CA ALA A 49 -7.12 -4.14 -25.47
C ALA A 49 -6.96 -3.15 -26.64
N THR A 50 -7.93 -3.06 -27.54
CA THR A 50 -7.86 -2.19 -28.72
C THR A 50 -8.00 -0.72 -28.34
N ARG A 51 -8.82 -0.43 -27.33
CA ARG A 51 -9.01 0.93 -26.79
C ARG A 51 -8.07 1.26 -25.64
N GLY A 52 -7.25 0.31 -25.18
CA GLY A 52 -6.37 0.50 -24.03
C GLY A 52 -7.13 0.65 -22.71
N LEU A 53 -8.28 -0.02 -22.56
CA LEU A 53 -9.10 0.05 -21.36
C LEU A 53 -8.83 -1.12 -20.42
N ALA A 54 -8.45 -0.79 -19.19
CA ALA A 54 -8.32 -1.73 -18.09
C ALA A 54 -9.16 -1.27 -16.89
N GLN A 55 -9.66 -2.23 -16.13
CA GLN A 55 -10.32 -1.99 -14.85
C GLN A 55 -9.45 -2.51 -13.72
N ILE A 56 -9.29 -1.68 -12.69
CA ILE A 56 -8.62 -2.05 -11.45
C ILE A 56 -9.69 -2.35 -10.42
N SER A 57 -9.64 -3.56 -9.84
CA SER A 57 -10.42 -3.85 -8.64
C SER A 57 -9.73 -3.21 -7.45
N THR A 58 -10.39 -2.25 -6.80
CA THR A 58 -9.85 -1.56 -5.62
C THR A 58 -9.56 -2.53 -4.47
N SER A 59 -10.45 -3.50 -4.24
CA SER A 59 -10.24 -4.53 -3.20
C SER A 59 -9.04 -5.43 -3.52
N ASN A 60 -8.86 -5.85 -4.78
CA ASN A 60 -7.67 -6.60 -5.17
C ASN A 60 -6.40 -5.74 -5.04
N PHE A 61 -6.47 -4.47 -5.46
CA PHE A 61 -5.34 -3.55 -5.36
C PHE A 61 -4.90 -3.35 -3.90
N TYR A 62 -5.83 -3.15 -2.98
CA TYR A 62 -5.49 -3.03 -1.56
C TYR A 62 -4.97 -4.34 -0.97
N ALA A 63 -5.51 -5.49 -1.38
CA ALA A 63 -4.97 -6.78 -0.96
C ALA A 63 -3.53 -6.98 -1.46
N GLU A 64 -3.23 -6.62 -2.71
CA GLU A 64 -1.89 -6.66 -3.31
C GLU A 64 -0.94 -5.66 -2.65
N MET A 65 -1.43 -4.47 -2.29
CA MET A 65 -0.68 -3.50 -1.50
C MET A 65 -0.29 -4.10 -0.16
N LEU A 66 -1.24 -4.63 0.61
CA LEU A 66 -0.98 -5.25 1.92
C LEU A 66 -0.03 -6.46 1.82
N ALA A 67 -0.20 -7.30 0.80
CA ALA A 67 0.70 -8.42 0.54
C ALA A 67 2.14 -7.98 0.26
N THR A 68 2.31 -6.75 -0.22
CA THR A 68 3.61 -6.18 -0.57
C THR A 68 4.21 -5.38 0.57
N VAL A 69 3.43 -4.56 1.28
CA VAL A 69 3.99 -3.60 2.26
C VAL A 69 4.20 -4.21 3.63
N VAL A 70 3.37 -5.17 4.04
CA VAL A 70 3.48 -5.82 5.35
C VAL A 70 4.62 -6.83 5.30
N ARG A 71 5.62 -6.65 6.17
CA ARG A 71 6.84 -7.47 6.24
C ARG A 71 6.84 -8.44 7.40
N GLN A 72 6.19 -8.04 8.48
CA GLN A 72 6.02 -8.86 9.67
C GLN A 72 4.58 -8.74 10.16
N VAL A 73 4.05 -9.88 10.58
CA VAL A 73 2.71 -10.07 11.11
C VAL A 73 2.83 -10.82 12.44
N PRO A 74 1.78 -10.81 13.28
CA PRO A 74 1.71 -11.70 14.44
C PRO A 74 1.92 -13.17 14.07
N ASP A 75 2.47 -13.92 15.01
CA ASP A 75 2.80 -15.33 14.82
C ASP A 75 1.56 -16.17 14.45
N GLY A 76 1.75 -17.15 13.56
CA GLY A 76 0.69 -18.07 13.16
C GLY A 76 -0.16 -17.62 11.97
N ILE A 77 0.04 -16.39 11.47
CA ILE A 77 -0.66 -15.90 10.28
C ILE A 77 0.09 -16.31 9.00
N ASP A 78 -0.56 -17.08 8.13
CA ASP A 78 -0.08 -17.34 6.77
C ASP A 78 -0.38 -16.15 5.85
N TRP A 79 0.48 -15.13 5.90
CA TRP A 79 0.29 -13.86 5.18
C TRP A 79 0.42 -14.01 3.66
N LYS A 80 -0.65 -14.47 3.04
CA LYS A 80 -0.80 -14.61 1.58
C LYS A 80 -2.02 -13.85 1.09
N ILE A 81 -2.03 -13.51 -0.20
CA ILE A 81 -3.14 -12.80 -0.84
C ILE A 81 -4.52 -13.46 -0.58
N LYS A 82 -4.56 -14.79 -0.50
CA LYS A 82 -5.77 -15.55 -0.17
C LYS A 82 -6.28 -15.25 1.24
N PHE A 83 -5.39 -15.20 2.22
CA PHE A 83 -5.73 -14.84 3.60
C PHE A 83 -6.19 -13.38 3.67
N ILE A 84 -5.44 -12.46 3.07
CA ILE A 84 -5.77 -11.03 3.07
C ILE A 84 -7.17 -10.76 2.50
N LYS A 85 -7.59 -11.52 1.48
CA LYS A 85 -8.88 -11.32 0.83
C LYS A 85 -10.08 -11.97 1.52
N GLY A 86 -9.87 -12.89 2.46
CA GLY A 86 -10.99 -13.67 3.01
C GLY A 86 -10.85 -14.17 4.44
N GLY A 87 -9.66 -14.11 5.02
CA GLY A 87 -9.39 -14.46 6.42
C GLY A 87 -9.02 -13.26 7.30
N LEU A 88 -8.54 -12.16 6.71
CA LEU A 88 -8.23 -10.93 7.43
C LEU A 88 -9.51 -10.27 7.93
N ASP A 89 -9.55 -9.99 9.24
CA ASP A 89 -10.63 -9.25 9.87
C ASP A 89 -10.74 -7.83 9.29
N VAL A 90 -11.96 -7.32 9.21
CA VAL A 90 -12.24 -6.04 8.54
C VAL A 90 -11.61 -4.86 9.28
N ASP A 91 -11.62 -4.86 10.62
CA ASP A 91 -11.06 -3.76 11.41
C ASP A 91 -9.53 -3.76 11.29
N VAL A 92 -8.91 -4.94 11.42
CA VAL A 92 -7.46 -5.13 11.21
C VAL A 92 -7.06 -4.71 9.79
N GLY A 93 -7.80 -5.19 8.78
CA GLY A 93 -7.56 -4.86 7.37
C GLY A 93 -7.69 -3.37 7.09
N SER A 94 -8.67 -2.68 7.69
CA SER A 94 -8.85 -1.24 7.55
C SER A 94 -7.67 -0.45 8.14
N ILE A 95 -7.22 -0.81 9.34
CA ILE A 95 -6.08 -0.17 10.01
C ILE A 95 -4.81 -0.34 9.18
N LEU A 96 -4.51 -1.57 8.75
CA LEU A 96 -3.33 -1.86 7.93
C LEU A 96 -3.41 -1.16 6.57
N MET A 97 -4.59 -1.10 5.95
CA MET A 97 -4.78 -0.41 4.69
C MET A 97 -4.48 1.09 4.84
N GLN A 98 -5.01 1.73 5.88
CA GLN A 98 -4.78 3.15 6.12
C GLN A 98 -3.29 3.45 6.31
N ALA A 99 -2.61 2.66 7.13
CA ALA A 99 -1.19 2.86 7.34
C ALA A 99 -0.34 2.51 6.11
N GLY A 100 -0.73 1.49 5.34
CA GLY A 100 -0.14 1.18 4.05
C GLY A 100 -0.29 2.32 3.04
N GLN A 101 -1.42 3.04 3.05
CA GLN A 101 -1.60 4.24 2.23
C GLN A 101 -0.71 5.39 2.70
N GLU A 102 -0.61 5.60 4.01
CA GLU A 102 0.20 6.67 4.60
C GLU A 102 1.67 6.53 4.25
N ILE A 103 2.28 5.36 4.47
CA ILE A 103 3.71 5.13 4.17
C ILE A 103 4.01 5.17 2.66
N ASN A 104 2.99 4.91 1.82
CA ASN A 104 3.12 4.94 0.37
C ASN A 104 2.73 6.29 -0.24
N GLY A 105 2.18 7.20 0.56
CA GLY A 105 1.90 8.58 0.18
C GLY A 105 3.18 9.35 -0.11
N LEU A 106 3.02 10.56 -0.65
CA LEU A 106 4.13 11.51 -0.73
C LEU A 106 4.41 12.04 0.67
N THR A 107 5.68 12.02 1.08
CA THR A 107 6.15 12.78 2.24
C THR A 107 5.99 14.28 1.98
N ASP A 108 6.02 15.10 3.02
CA ASP A 108 5.91 16.56 2.84
C ASP A 108 7.10 17.11 2.01
N GLU A 109 8.31 16.59 2.24
CA GLU A 109 9.50 16.88 1.41
C GLU A 109 9.27 16.50 -0.07
N GLU A 110 8.74 15.31 -0.35
CA GLU A 110 8.44 14.88 -1.73
C GLU A 110 7.33 15.70 -2.38
N ARG A 111 6.38 16.22 -1.59
CA ARG A 111 5.35 17.15 -2.11
C ARG A 111 5.97 18.49 -2.47
N GLU A 112 6.86 19.02 -1.63
CA GLU A 112 7.55 20.28 -1.89
C GLU A 112 8.41 20.18 -3.15
N ASP A 113 9.17 19.09 -3.33
CA ASP A 113 9.95 18.85 -4.55
C ASP A 113 9.08 18.74 -5.80
N PHE A 114 7.91 18.09 -5.71
CA PHE A 114 7.02 17.90 -6.85
C PHE A 114 6.22 19.16 -7.21
N LEU A 115 5.89 20.00 -6.22
CA LEU A 115 5.08 21.20 -6.39
C LEU A 115 5.91 22.46 -6.63
N SER A 116 7.23 22.40 -6.39
CA SER A 116 8.13 23.50 -6.68
C SER A 116 8.14 23.78 -8.19
N PRO A 117 7.83 25.01 -8.64
CA PRO A 117 7.89 25.36 -10.05
C PRO A 117 9.30 25.10 -10.57
N SER A 118 9.42 24.40 -11.69
CA SER A 118 10.68 24.32 -12.41
C SER A 118 11.14 25.75 -12.71
N GLU A 119 12.33 26.15 -12.26
CA GLU A 119 12.87 27.45 -12.64
C GLU A 119 12.86 27.55 -14.17
N PRO A 120 12.33 28.63 -14.76
CA PRO A 120 12.33 28.75 -16.20
C PRO A 120 13.77 28.71 -16.70
N GLU A 121 14.09 27.69 -17.49
CA GLU A 121 15.36 27.58 -18.19
C GLU A 121 15.64 28.91 -18.88
N LYS A 122 16.68 29.62 -18.43
CA LYS A 122 17.12 30.83 -19.12
C LYS A 122 17.54 30.41 -20.52
N ALA A 123 16.70 30.74 -21.50
CA ALA A 123 17.01 30.57 -22.91
C ALA A 123 18.40 31.16 -23.17
N THR A 124 19.36 30.29 -23.52
CA THR A 124 20.70 30.74 -23.93
C THR A 124 20.54 31.40 -25.30
N PRO A 125 20.79 32.72 -25.44
CA PRO A 125 20.72 33.36 -26.75
C PRO A 125 21.83 32.79 -27.63
N SER A 126 21.45 32.32 -28.83
CA SER A 126 22.37 31.84 -29.86
C SER A 126 23.16 32.98 -30.50
#